data_AF-A0A7W7S5G0-F1
#
_entry.id   AF-A0A7W7S5G0-F1
#
_cell.length_a   1.000
_cell.length_b   1.000
_cell.length_c   1.000
_cell.angle_alpha   90.00
_cell.angle_beta   90.00
_cell.angle_gamma   90.00
#
_symmetry.space_group_name_H-M   'P 1'
#
loop_
_entity.id
_entity.type
_entity.pdbx_description
1 polymer ?
#
loop_
_entity_poly.entity_id
_entity_poly.type
_entity_poly.pdbx_seq_one_letter_code
_entity_poly.pdbx_strand_id
1 'polypeptide(L)'
;MDFTVAVADRDPIADLEGYEDVAEISFESLTGRFSLVEWGDEATYHLPPLPAGPGTYRLRYHGRGMDEAYEADTSDVAVDHYLLQIWPAPPHDSAVLKATSSTLRNWLSWASGQS
;
A
#
# COMPACT_ATOMS: atom_id res chain seq x y z
N MET A 1 -5.16 11.59 6.41
CA MET A 1 -5.43 10.22 5.93
C MET A 1 -5.78 9.28 7.07
N ASP A 2 -6.57 8.26 6.78
CA ASP A 2 -6.75 7.08 7.65
C ASP A 2 -5.94 5.91 7.06
N PHE A 3 -5.05 5.32 7.85
CA PHE A 3 -4.13 4.28 7.38
C PHE A 3 -4.10 3.10 8.33
N THR A 4 -4.52 1.94 7.84
CA THR A 4 -4.53 0.68 8.59
C THR A 4 -3.48 -0.28 8.05
N VAL A 5 -2.75 -0.95 8.95
CA VAL A 5 -1.82 -2.04 8.61
C VAL A 5 -2.37 -3.35 9.16
N ALA A 6 -2.46 -4.37 8.31
CA ALA A 6 -2.86 -5.72 8.68
C ALA A 6 -1.73 -6.71 8.33
N VAL A 7 -1.20 -7.39 9.34
CA VAL A 7 -0.18 -8.44 9.16
C VAL A 7 -0.83 -9.80 9.36
N ALA A 8 -0.63 -10.71 8.40
CA ALA A 8 -1.18 -12.06 8.40
C ALA A 8 -0.10 -13.12 8.13
N ASP A 9 -0.41 -14.38 8.46
CA ASP A 9 0.44 -15.54 8.19
C ASP A 9 0.30 -16.06 6.73
N ARG A 10 -0.74 -15.64 6.03
CA ARG A 10 -1.08 -16.01 4.65
C ARG A 10 -1.85 -14.89 3.95
N ASP A 11 -2.12 -15.06 2.66
CA ASP A 11 -2.91 -14.10 1.88
C ASP A 11 -4.28 -13.85 2.54
N PRO A 12 -4.55 -12.62 3.01
CA PRO A 12 -5.83 -12.25 3.64
C PRO A 12 -6.97 -12.01 2.64
N ILE A 13 -6.71 -12.19 1.33
CA ILE A 13 -7.62 -11.90 0.21
C ILE A 13 -7.84 -10.39 0.03
N ALA A 14 -7.87 -9.96 -1.23
CA ALA A 14 -8.07 -8.56 -1.58
C ALA A 14 -9.56 -8.18 -1.46
N ASP A 15 -9.84 -7.03 -0.86
CA ASP A 15 -11.15 -6.39 -0.96
C ASP A 15 -11.18 -5.49 -2.20
N LEU A 16 -11.65 -6.04 -3.32
CA LEU A 16 -11.75 -5.31 -4.59
C LEU A 16 -13.06 -4.51 -4.73
N GLU A 17 -14.03 -4.73 -3.85
CA GLU A 17 -15.31 -4.01 -3.89
C GLU A 17 -15.24 -2.74 -3.04
N GLY A 18 -14.65 -2.82 -1.84
CA GLY A 18 -14.55 -1.72 -0.88
C GLY A 18 -13.48 -0.68 -1.17
N TYR A 19 -12.57 -0.94 -2.13
CA TYR A 19 -11.47 -0.07 -2.49
C TYR A 19 -11.43 0.23 -3.98
N GLU A 20 -11.00 1.44 -4.34
CA GLU A 20 -10.91 1.94 -5.71
C GLU A 20 -9.68 1.38 -6.41
N ASP A 21 -8.58 1.33 -5.68
CA ASP A 21 -7.27 0.98 -6.20
C ASP A 21 -6.62 -0.09 -5.35
N VAL A 22 -6.08 -1.12 -6.00
CA VAL A 22 -5.40 -2.23 -5.32
C VAL A 22 -4.14 -2.61 -6.10
N ALA A 23 -3.00 -2.56 -5.43
CA ALA A 23 -1.70 -2.89 -6.01
C ALA A 23 -0.86 -3.77 -5.10
N GLU A 24 -0.02 -4.59 -5.70
CA GLU A 24 0.83 -5.58 -5.04
C GLU A 24 2.30 -5.38 -5.40
N ILE A 25 3.17 -5.48 -4.39
CA ILE A 25 4.63 -5.51 -4.56
C ILE A 25 5.24 -6.58 -3.68
N SER A 26 6.39 -7.10 -4.10
CA SER A 26 7.22 -7.96 -3.25
C SER A 26 8.26 -7.13 -2.53
N PHE A 27 8.52 -7.47 -1.26
CA PHE A 27 9.56 -6.85 -0.45
C PHE A 27 10.38 -7.90 0.29
N GLU A 28 11.71 -7.81 0.19
CA GLU A 28 12.63 -8.67 0.95
C GLU A 28 13.06 -7.96 2.25
N SER A 29 12.80 -8.59 3.39
CA SER A 29 13.27 -8.12 4.69
C SER A 29 14.34 -9.03 5.25
N LEU A 30 15.54 -8.49 5.43
CA LEU A 30 16.67 -9.21 6.02
C LEU A 30 16.53 -9.42 7.54
N THR A 31 15.62 -8.69 8.18
CA THR A 31 15.47 -8.69 9.65
C THR A 31 14.09 -9.12 10.13
N GLY A 32 13.10 -9.21 9.24
CA GLY A 32 11.70 -9.41 9.61
C GLY A 32 11.08 -8.21 10.31
N ARG A 33 11.70 -7.03 10.21
CA ARG A 33 11.20 -5.77 10.78
C ARG A 33 10.91 -4.79 9.67
N PHE A 34 9.80 -4.07 9.83
CA PHE A 34 9.31 -3.09 8.87
C PHE A 34 9.10 -1.75 9.57
N SER A 35 9.34 -0.69 8.83
CA SER A 35 8.96 0.67 9.21
C SER A 35 8.16 1.27 8.06
N LEU A 36 7.06 1.95 8.38
CA LEU A 36 6.36 2.83 7.46
C LEU A 36 6.94 4.24 7.64
N VAL A 37 7.31 4.88 6.54
CA VAL A 37 7.84 6.25 6.56
C VAL A 37 6.87 7.12 5.77
N GLU A 38 6.41 8.21 6.38
CA GLU A 38 5.60 9.19 5.68
C GLU A 38 6.42 9.90 4.61
N TRP A 39 5.76 10.26 3.52
CA TRP A 39 6.41 10.99 2.44
C TRP A 39 6.99 12.31 2.97
N GLY A 40 8.25 12.59 2.63
CA GLY A 40 8.97 13.77 3.16
C GLY A 40 9.66 13.54 4.50
N ASP A 41 9.75 12.28 4.96
CA ASP A 41 10.43 11.87 6.21
C ASP A 41 9.86 12.54 7.47
N GLU A 42 8.59 12.96 7.42
CA GLU A 42 7.94 13.71 8.51
C GLU A 42 7.66 12.81 9.73
N ALA A 43 7.36 11.52 9.51
CA ALA A 43 7.19 10.53 10.56
C ALA A 43 7.67 9.14 10.14
N THR A 44 8.09 8.35 11.14
CA THR A 44 8.42 6.92 11.00
C THR A 44 7.64 6.10 12.01
N TYR A 45 6.96 5.06 11.54
CA TYR A 45 6.18 4.13 12.35
C TYR A 45 6.77 2.74 12.26
N HIS A 46 7.22 2.21 13.39
CA HIS A 46 7.71 0.83 13.47
C HIS A 46 6.56 -0.15 13.56
N LEU A 47 6.51 -1.11 12.64
CA LEU A 47 5.53 -2.18 12.69
C LEU A 47 5.97 -3.27 13.68
N PRO A 48 5.01 -4.04 14.24
CA PRO A 48 5.34 -5.24 14.98
C PRO A 48 6.24 -6.18 14.15
N PRO A 49 7.10 -6.99 14.80
CA PRO A 49 7.89 -7.99 14.08
C PRO A 49 7.01 -8.89 13.23
N LEU A 50 7.43 -9.15 11.99
CA LEU A 50 6.66 -9.99 11.09
C LEU A 50 6.71 -11.46 11.53
N PRO A 51 5.59 -12.18 11.45
CA PRO A 51 5.45 -13.50 12.09
C PRO A 51 6.40 -14.56 11.51
N ALA A 52 6.88 -14.38 10.28
CA ALA A 52 7.82 -15.30 9.63
C ALA A 52 9.30 -14.89 9.74
N GLY A 53 9.63 -13.77 10.39
CA GLY A 53 11.02 -13.30 10.52
C GLY A 53 11.62 -12.81 9.19
N PRO A 54 12.94 -12.92 8.97
CA PRO A 54 13.56 -12.57 7.71
C PRO A 54 13.00 -13.38 6.52
N GLY A 55 12.81 -12.73 5.37
CA GLY A 55 12.32 -13.38 4.16
C GLY A 55 11.60 -12.43 3.21
N THR A 56 10.95 -13.00 2.20
CA THR A 56 10.14 -12.26 1.23
C THR A 56 8.68 -12.17 1.68
N TYR A 57 8.12 -10.99 1.51
CA TYR A 57 6.75 -10.64 1.85
C TYR A 57 6.05 -10.05 0.64
N ARG A 58 4.75 -10.34 0.54
CA ARG A 58 3.85 -9.57 -0.31
C ARG A 58 3.25 -8.44 0.49
N LEU A 59 3.25 -7.26 -0.11
CA LEU A 59 2.53 -6.09 0.35
C LEU A 59 1.41 -5.82 -0.63
N ARG A 60 0.17 -5.72 -0.14
CA ARG A 60 -0.98 -5.30 -0.93
C ARG A 60 -1.53 -4.01 -0.36
N TYR A 61 -1.49 -2.97 -1.18
CA TYR A 61 -2.00 -1.66 -0.87
C TYR A 61 -3.40 -1.52 -1.44
N HIS A 62 -4.31 -0.98 -0.64
CA HIS A 62 -5.65 -0.62 -1.06
C HIS A 62 -5.89 0.86 -0.78
N GLY A 63 -6.41 1.59 -1.75
CA GLY A 63 -6.75 3.01 -1.64
C GLY A 63 -8.20 3.27 -2.04
N ARG A 64 -8.82 4.24 -1.37
CA ARG A 64 -10.12 4.82 -1.75
C ARG A 64 -10.20 6.27 -1.28
N GLY A 65 -11.02 7.06 -1.97
CA GLY A 65 -11.19 8.49 -1.70
C GLY A 65 -10.01 9.33 -2.19
N MET A 66 -9.16 8.78 -3.07
CA MET A 66 -7.93 9.46 -3.52
C MET A 66 -8.23 10.68 -4.39
N ASP A 67 -9.19 10.56 -5.32
CA ASP A 67 -9.59 11.67 -6.19
C ASP A 67 -10.27 12.79 -5.38
N GLU A 68 -11.14 12.44 -4.42
CA GLU A 68 -11.78 13.42 -3.53
C GLU A 68 -10.76 14.12 -2.61
N ALA A 69 -9.78 13.38 -2.09
CA ALA A 69 -8.70 13.95 -1.29
C ALA A 69 -7.83 14.91 -2.11
N TYR A 70 -7.56 14.58 -3.38
CA TYR A 70 -6.82 15.45 -4.30
C TYR A 70 -7.57 16.77 -4.56
N GLU A 71 -8.89 16.72 -4.78
CA GLU A 71 -9.71 17.92 -5.00
C GLU A 71 -9.89 18.79 -3.75
N ALA A 72 -9.87 18.18 -2.56
CA ALA A 72 -10.09 18.89 -1.31
C ALA A 72 -8.94 19.82 -0.91
N ASP A 73 -7.74 19.63 -1.46
CA ASP A 73 -6.48 20.42 -1.39
C ASP A 73 -5.93 20.74 0.02
N THR A 74 -6.76 20.88 1.07
CA THR A 74 -6.37 21.26 2.46
C THR A 74 -7.48 20.99 3.51
N SER A 75 -8.22 19.88 3.44
CA SER A 75 -9.20 19.55 4.50
C SER A 75 -8.51 18.90 5.72
N ASP A 76 -8.84 19.36 6.93
CA ASP A 76 -8.43 18.70 8.20
C ASP A 76 -9.09 17.31 8.37
N VAL A 77 -10.06 16.95 7.52
CA VAL A 77 -10.70 15.63 7.52
C VAL A 77 -9.99 14.73 6.52
N ALA A 78 -9.50 13.59 7.00
CA ALA A 78 -9.01 12.51 6.15
C ALA A 78 -10.14 11.98 5.27
N VAL A 79 -10.07 12.25 3.96
CA VAL A 79 -11.00 11.72 2.96
C VAL A 79 -10.47 10.41 2.36
N ASP A 80 -9.15 10.29 2.28
CA ASP A 80 -8.48 9.10 1.80
C ASP A 80 -8.30 8.05 2.90
N HIS A 81 -8.59 6.81 2.53
CA HIS A 81 -8.43 5.64 3.40
C HIS A 81 -7.54 4.60 2.74
N TYR A 82 -6.59 4.09 3.51
CA TYR A 82 -5.62 3.12 3.05
C TYR A 82 -5.56 1.87 3.93
N LEU A 83 -5.41 0.72 3.28
CA LEU A 83 -5.13 -0.55 3.93
C LEU A 83 -3.88 -1.18 3.32
N LEU A 84 -2.86 -1.40 4.16
CA LEU A 84 -1.69 -2.17 3.81
C LEU A 84 -1.79 -3.57 4.43
N GLN A 85 -1.98 -4.58 3.58
CA GLN A 85 -1.90 -5.99 3.97
C GLN A 85 -0.48 -6.51 3.75
N ILE A 86 0.06 -7.26 4.71
CA ILE A 86 1.41 -7.85 4.65
C ILE A 86 1.35 -9.32 5.03
N TRP A 87 1.91 -10.20 4.19
CA TRP A 87 2.03 -11.62 4.49
C TRP A 87 3.26 -12.25 3.80
N PRO A 88 3.81 -13.37 4.32
CA PRO A 88 4.92 -14.07 3.68
C PRO A 88 4.50 -14.61 2.30
N ALA A 89 5.33 -14.39 1.28
CA ALA A 89 5.07 -14.90 -0.07
C ALA A 89 6.37 -15.00 -0.89
N PRO A 90 6.47 -15.92 -1.86
CA PRO A 90 7.57 -15.92 -2.82
C PRO A 90 7.67 -14.59 -3.58
N PRO A 91 8.87 -14.18 -4.03
CA PRO A 91 9.03 -13.02 -4.89
C PRO A 91 8.21 -13.15 -6.17
N HIS A 92 7.61 -12.05 -6.59
CA HIS A 92 6.84 -11.93 -7.81
C HIS A 92 6.82 -10.47 -8.26
N ASP A 93 6.67 -10.25 -9.56
CA ASP A 93 6.55 -8.92 -10.15
C ASP A 93 5.43 -8.12 -9.49
N SER A 94 5.56 -6.79 -9.53
CA SER A 94 4.51 -5.90 -9.09
C SER A 94 3.28 -6.06 -9.99
N ALA A 95 2.10 -5.93 -9.39
CA ALA A 95 0.84 -6.09 -10.10
C ALA A 95 -0.17 -5.04 -9.63
N VAL A 96 -0.90 -4.45 -10.58
CA VAL A 96 -2.07 -3.62 -10.28
C VAL A 96 -3.29 -4.52 -10.45
N LEU A 97 -3.97 -4.83 -9.35
CA LEU A 97 -5.17 -5.68 -9.34
C LEU A 97 -6.42 -4.88 -9.69
N LYS A 98 -6.45 -3.60 -9.29
CA LYS A 98 -7.53 -2.65 -9.60
C LYS A 98 -6.97 -1.24 -9.67
N ALA A 99 -7.42 -0.46 -10.66
CA ALA A 99 -7.11 0.97 -10.75
C ALA A 99 -8.32 1.72 -11.30
N THR A 100 -9.10 2.34 -10.42
CA THR A 100 -10.27 3.13 -10.81
C THR A 100 -10.09 4.63 -10.62
N SER A 101 -9.27 5.08 -9.66
CA SER A 101 -9.06 6.51 -9.46
C SER A 101 -8.27 7.12 -10.62
N SER A 102 -8.55 8.38 -10.90
CA SER A 102 -7.79 9.19 -11.84
C SER A 102 -6.36 9.41 -11.32
N THR A 103 -6.22 9.55 -10.01
CA THR A 103 -4.95 9.73 -9.30
C THR A 103 -3.98 8.59 -9.58
N LEU A 104 -4.35 7.33 -9.31
CA LEU A 104 -3.47 6.19 -9.55
C LEU A 104 -3.18 6.00 -11.04
N ARG A 105 -4.18 6.17 -11.90
CA ARG A 105 -4.00 6.06 -13.36
C ARG A 105 -2.98 7.06 -13.90
N ASN A 106 -3.01 8.30 -13.41
CA ASN A 106 -2.04 9.33 -13.78
C ASN A 106 -0.62 8.96 -13.31
N TRP A 107 -0.47 8.46 -12.08
CA TRP A 107 0.83 8.00 -11.57
C TRP A 107 1.39 6.83 -12.38
N LEU A 108 0.56 5.84 -12.73
CA LEU A 108 0.98 4.71 -13.57
C LEU A 108 1.42 5.16 -14.97
N SER A 109 0.72 6.14 -15.55
CA SER A 109 1.11 6.73 -16.84
C SER A 109 2.45 7.45 -16.76
N TRP A 110 2.69 8.22 -15.69
CA TRP A 110 3.97 8.88 -15.45
C TRP A 110 5.10 7.87 -15.26
N ALA A 111 4.87 6.80 -14.47
CA ALA A 111 5.87 5.77 -14.21
C ALA A 111 6.24 4.99 -15.49
N SER A 112 5.27 4.75 -16.36
CA SER A 112 5.48 4.04 -17.64
C SER A 112 6.17 4.89 -18.71
N GLY A 113 6.13 6.22 -18.60
CA GLY A 113 6.78 7.14 -19.54
C GLY A 113 8.27 7.39 -19.30
N GLN A 114 8.84 6.82 -18.23
CA GLN A 114 10.25 6.95 -17.86
C GLN A 114 11.12 5.76 -18.30
N SER A 115 10.58 4.85 -19.12
CA SER A 115 11.28 3.66 -19.65
C SER A 115 12.08 3.95 -20.91
#